data_AF-A0A956PIV9-F1
#
_entry.id   AF-A0A956PIV9-F1
#
_cell.length_a   1.000
_cell.length_b   1.000
_cell.length_c   1.000
_cell.angle_alpha   90.00
_cell.angle_beta   90.00
_cell.angle_gamma   90.00
#
_symmetry.space_group_name_H-M   'P 1'
#
loop_
_entity.id
_entity.type
_entity.pdbx_description
1 polymer ?
#
loop_
_entity_poly.entity_id
_entity_poly.type
_entity_poly.pdbx_seq_one_letter_code
_entity_poly.pdbx_strand_id
1 'polypeptide(L)'
;MLEYPRDNVEVSRNSRPVVLLHGTLVEKDGIAAYKDYALRTGHPVNHRTYQSITKGDRIEESTELASRQVNLSRAEIAQSNVKTMSAMDRSELKKALSIDGNLYGAPDPEADRVLDEAPALIKDIGELLGQPTEEIAKSLSGQLKKLESRFAERLVKKGMDEKKSEAVSRELVDTVAPRAIVVGHSAGGYVAYTLAVNPEVTPDNNPFTYDGGNGVGEVVVLSAPIKSGLPKPAPPGVADLPFYNWESNFLRPLEELPPTQLLLANPVVDFAYDKSKALLRSASRLGFMVTATLTSPITHLLRPGNEQVEEGSSFFRNYVENKEIPAGTSIIGVTSPLDNLSQEDRSKLETEQTNGHTISIDLQVSDEQIKRERPTWAHVIMTEKPDSFKYQFSNYLEDKPEALVKLLDGRNDDGVRHEALTMVRRQLENKPDMLGENPELRAALEKVAAEKIPFTDSPSYLAHQILG
;
A
#
# COMPACT_ATOMS: atom_id res chain seq x y z
N MET A 1 -20.18 15.84 -2.96
CA MET A 1 -19.47 16.09 -1.70
C MET A 1 -19.94 15.03 -0.72
N LEU A 2 -19.10 14.05 -0.39
CA LEU A 2 -19.35 13.17 0.74
C LEU A 2 -18.76 13.90 1.95
N GLU A 3 -19.61 14.55 2.73
CA GLU A 3 -19.25 15.05 4.06
C GLU A 3 -19.13 13.82 4.96
N TYR A 4 -17.91 13.44 5.32
CA TYR A 4 -17.72 12.68 6.54
C TYR A 4 -18.25 13.53 7.70
N PRO A 5 -19.03 12.96 8.63
CA PRO A 5 -19.47 13.71 9.80
C PRO A 5 -18.21 14.13 10.57
N ARG A 6 -17.85 15.41 10.45
CA ARG A 6 -16.98 16.10 11.40
C ARG A 6 -17.82 16.40 12.63
N ASP A 7 -18.22 15.36 13.34
CA ASP A 7 -18.88 15.53 14.63
C ASP A 7 -17.79 15.82 15.67
N ASN A 8 -17.42 17.11 15.75
CA ASN A 8 -16.91 17.86 16.91
C ASN A 8 -16.11 17.13 18.02
N VAL A 9 -15.27 16.15 17.67
CA VAL A 9 -14.19 15.68 18.52
C VAL A 9 -12.88 15.82 17.73
N GLU A 10 -11.95 16.61 18.27
CA GLU A 10 -10.63 16.91 17.68
C GLU A 10 -9.73 15.67 17.45
N VAL A 11 -10.13 14.51 17.99
CA VAL A 11 -9.50 13.23 17.72
C VAL A 11 -9.87 12.78 16.32
N SER A 12 -8.93 12.88 15.39
CA SER A 12 -9.12 12.35 14.06
C SER A 12 -8.80 10.85 14.05
N ARG A 13 -9.74 10.05 14.56
CA ARG A 13 -9.63 8.59 14.66
C ARG A 13 -9.31 7.90 13.32
N ASN A 14 -9.66 8.54 12.20
CA ASN A 14 -9.38 8.04 10.87
C ASN A 14 -8.15 8.71 10.19
N SER A 15 -7.43 9.59 10.89
CA SER A 15 -6.19 10.21 10.38
C SER A 15 -5.02 9.24 10.48
N ARG A 16 -4.90 8.37 9.48
CA ARG A 16 -3.71 7.53 9.35
C ARG A 16 -2.53 8.36 8.82
N PRO A 17 -1.28 8.06 9.18
CA PRO A 17 -0.14 8.62 8.46
C PRO A 17 0.00 7.94 7.10
N VAL A 18 0.31 8.70 6.06
CA VAL A 18 0.67 8.16 4.73
C VAL A 18 2.16 8.38 4.50
N VAL A 19 2.86 7.34 4.06
CA VAL A 19 4.25 7.40 3.64
C VAL A 19 4.35 6.96 2.20
N LEU A 20 4.73 7.88 1.30
CA LEU A 20 4.93 7.54 -0.11
C LEU A 20 6.39 7.22 -0.37
N LEU A 21 6.70 6.07 -0.96
CA LEU A 21 8.04 5.60 -1.31
C LEU A 21 8.18 5.49 -2.83
N HIS A 22 9.09 6.25 -3.43
CA HIS A 22 9.25 6.29 -4.88
C HIS A 22 10.60 5.74 -5.32
N GLY A 23 10.57 5.03 -6.46
CA GLY A 23 11.74 4.45 -7.09
C GLY A 23 12.32 5.28 -8.24
N THR A 24 13.11 4.60 -9.06
CA THR A 24 14.19 5.17 -9.88
C THR A 24 13.79 5.99 -11.13
N LEU A 25 12.50 6.21 -11.38
CA LEU A 25 12.00 6.81 -12.62
C LEU A 25 10.87 7.84 -12.43
N VAL A 26 10.59 8.24 -11.19
CA VAL A 26 9.49 9.17 -10.90
C VAL A 26 10.02 10.60 -10.89
N GLU A 27 9.37 11.45 -11.69
CA GLU A 27 9.59 12.89 -11.70
C GLU A 27 8.84 13.53 -10.53
N LYS A 28 9.28 14.70 -10.05
CA LYS A 28 8.67 15.39 -8.89
C LYS A 28 7.14 15.54 -9.01
N ASP A 29 6.64 15.58 -10.25
CA ASP A 29 5.24 15.76 -10.60
C ASP A 29 4.38 14.52 -10.27
N GLY A 30 4.93 13.29 -10.33
CA GLY A 30 4.20 12.09 -9.91
C GLY A 30 3.99 12.02 -8.39
N ILE A 31 4.99 12.45 -7.62
CA ILE A 31 4.87 12.60 -6.16
C ILE A 31 3.81 13.68 -5.83
N ALA A 32 3.81 14.79 -6.58
CA ALA A 32 2.83 15.84 -6.44
C ALA A 32 1.41 15.38 -6.80
N ALA A 33 1.23 14.56 -7.83
CA ALA A 33 -0.08 14.04 -8.24
C ALA A 33 -0.75 13.17 -7.16
N TYR A 34 -0.01 12.23 -6.54
CA TYR A 34 -0.54 11.47 -5.40
C TYR A 34 -0.86 12.35 -4.21
N LYS A 35 0.04 13.31 -3.90
CA LYS A 35 -0.19 14.29 -2.85
C LYS A 35 -1.48 15.09 -3.09
N ASP A 36 -1.65 15.62 -4.29
CA ASP A 36 -2.78 16.47 -4.66
C ASP A 36 -4.08 15.67 -4.70
N TYR A 37 -4.06 14.43 -5.18
CA TYR A 37 -5.21 13.54 -5.11
C TYR A 37 -5.64 13.27 -3.66
N ALA A 38 -4.69 12.93 -2.81
CA ALA A 38 -4.97 12.61 -1.41
C ALA A 38 -5.53 13.84 -0.67
N LEU A 39 -4.96 15.03 -0.92
CA LEU A 39 -5.47 16.31 -0.42
C LEU A 39 -6.87 16.66 -0.95
N ARG A 40 -7.17 16.42 -2.23
CA ARG A 40 -8.46 16.74 -2.87
C ARG A 40 -9.59 15.81 -2.46
N THR A 41 -9.31 14.53 -2.29
CA THR A 41 -10.36 13.54 -1.99
C THR A 41 -10.76 13.52 -0.54
N GLY A 42 -10.07 14.28 0.32
CA GLY A 42 -10.41 14.34 1.74
C GLY A 42 -10.48 12.95 2.34
N HIS A 43 -9.56 12.07 1.94
CA HIS A 43 -9.39 10.78 2.59
C HIS A 43 -9.34 11.05 4.11
N PRO A 44 -9.85 10.14 4.96
CA PRO A 44 -9.90 10.37 6.40
C PRO A 44 -8.51 10.66 7.03
N VAL A 45 -7.47 10.36 6.27
CA VAL A 45 -6.05 10.67 6.40
C VAL A 45 -5.80 12.18 6.33
N ASN A 46 -5.77 12.88 7.48
CA ASN A 46 -5.27 14.26 7.51
C ASN A 46 -3.75 14.26 7.24
N HIS A 47 -3.34 14.74 6.07
CA HIS A 47 -2.00 14.51 5.50
C HIS A 47 -0.91 15.49 5.96
N ARG A 48 0.28 14.97 6.34
CA ARG A 48 1.52 15.76 6.46
C ARG A 48 2.87 15.13 6.03
N THR A 49 2.98 13.89 5.53
CA THR A 49 4.33 13.29 5.32
C THR A 49 4.58 12.66 3.94
N TYR A 50 5.79 12.90 3.40
CA TYR A 50 6.31 12.38 2.12
C TYR A 50 7.83 12.13 2.23
N GLN A 51 8.37 11.02 1.68
CA GLN A 51 9.82 10.82 1.54
C GLN A 51 10.18 10.07 0.25
N SER A 52 11.06 10.64 -0.58
CA SER A 52 11.67 9.92 -1.71
C SER A 52 12.86 9.09 -1.23
N ILE A 53 12.95 7.83 -1.65
CA ILE A 53 14.14 7.00 -1.47
C ILE A 53 15.08 7.20 -2.66
N THR A 54 16.38 7.32 -2.40
CA THR A 54 17.41 7.59 -3.40
C THR A 54 17.68 6.38 -4.31
N LYS A 55 17.94 6.65 -5.60
CA LYS A 55 18.12 5.64 -6.65
C LYS A 55 19.44 4.88 -6.51
N GLY A 56 19.40 3.73 -5.84
CA GLY A 56 20.47 2.72 -5.86
C GLY A 56 21.04 2.34 -4.51
N ASP A 57 20.56 2.94 -3.42
CA ASP A 57 20.95 2.56 -2.07
C ASP A 57 20.54 1.11 -1.77
N ARG A 58 21.13 0.52 -0.74
CA ARG A 58 20.70 -0.80 -0.30
C ARG A 58 19.24 -0.75 0.11
N ILE A 59 18.47 -1.76 -0.29
CA ILE A 59 17.06 -1.91 0.08
C ILE A 59 16.93 -1.95 1.60
N GLU A 60 17.86 -2.54 2.32
CA GLU A 60 17.89 -2.59 3.79
C GLU A 60 17.94 -1.18 4.41
N GLU A 61 18.90 -0.35 3.98
CA GLU A 61 19.05 1.04 4.42
C GLU A 61 17.83 1.88 4.04
N SER A 62 17.33 1.69 2.83
CA SER A 62 16.11 2.32 2.31
C SER A 62 14.88 1.97 3.15
N THR A 63 14.79 0.72 3.59
CA THR A 63 13.69 0.21 4.41
C THR A 63 13.80 0.76 5.84
N GLU A 64 15.01 0.86 6.39
CA GLU A 64 15.24 1.50 7.69
C GLU A 64 14.83 2.98 7.69
N LEU A 65 15.17 3.72 6.63
CA LEU A 65 14.73 5.10 6.47
C LEU A 65 13.20 5.22 6.39
N ALA A 66 12.55 4.37 5.58
CA ALA A 66 11.09 4.34 5.49
C ALA A 66 10.43 4.02 6.84
N SER A 67 10.97 3.06 7.58
CA SER A 67 10.54 2.71 8.93
C SER A 67 10.64 3.89 9.89
N ARG A 68 11.78 4.60 9.90
CA ARG A 68 11.95 5.80 10.74
C ARG A 68 10.90 6.85 10.43
N GLN A 69 10.57 7.02 9.15
CA GLN A 69 9.55 7.96 8.73
C GLN A 69 8.13 7.53 9.14
N VAL A 70 7.82 6.23 9.08
CA VAL A 70 6.57 5.68 9.63
C VAL A 70 6.47 6.05 11.11
N ASN A 71 7.50 5.72 11.90
CA ASN A 71 7.52 6.01 13.34
C ASN A 71 7.33 7.50 13.65
N LEU A 72 8.07 8.38 12.98
CA LEU A 72 7.93 9.83 13.19
C LEU A 72 6.54 10.35 12.82
N SER A 73 5.97 9.88 11.71
CA SER A 73 4.64 10.32 11.25
C SER A 73 3.54 9.83 12.19
N ARG A 74 3.66 8.59 12.69
CA ARG A 74 2.76 8.05 13.71
C ARG A 74 2.85 8.85 15.02
N ALA A 75 4.07 9.20 15.43
CA ALA A 75 4.29 9.99 16.64
C ALA A 75 3.59 11.35 16.60
N GLU A 76 3.68 12.08 15.48
CA GLU A 76 3.06 13.40 15.31
C GLU A 76 1.54 13.34 15.53
N ILE A 77 0.86 12.37 14.88
CA ILE A 77 -0.59 12.18 15.01
C ILE A 77 -0.94 11.73 16.44
N ALA A 78 -0.20 10.75 16.96
CA ALA A 78 -0.43 10.23 18.30
C ALA A 78 -0.26 11.31 19.38
N GLN A 79 0.71 12.22 19.25
CA GLN A 79 0.89 13.34 20.17
C GLN A 79 -0.34 14.26 20.20
N SER A 80 -0.92 14.56 19.04
CA SER A 80 -2.15 15.35 18.95
C SER A 80 -3.33 14.64 19.62
N ASN A 81 -3.50 13.35 19.33
CA ASN A 81 -4.58 12.53 19.91
C ASN A 81 -4.45 12.42 21.43
N VAL A 82 -3.27 12.05 21.93
CA VAL A 82 -3.00 11.92 23.37
C VAL A 82 -3.21 13.25 24.08
N LYS A 83 -2.72 14.37 23.54
CA LYS A 83 -2.92 15.70 24.13
C LYS A 83 -4.41 16.03 24.29
N THR A 84 -5.21 15.71 23.29
CA THR A 84 -6.65 15.98 23.28
C THR A 84 -7.38 15.05 24.25
N MET A 85 -7.14 13.75 24.18
CA MET A 85 -7.82 12.74 24.99
C MET A 85 -7.44 12.78 26.47
N SER A 86 -6.21 13.15 26.81
CA SER A 86 -5.76 13.18 28.21
C SER A 86 -6.49 14.23 29.07
N ALA A 87 -7.14 15.20 28.44
CA ALA A 87 -7.93 16.24 29.10
C ALA A 87 -9.43 15.90 29.20
N MET A 88 -9.87 14.81 28.56
CA MET A 88 -11.27 14.44 28.44
C MET A 88 -11.79 13.72 29.69
N ASP A 89 -13.05 13.98 30.05
CA ASP A 89 -13.76 13.16 31.03
C ASP A 89 -14.23 11.82 30.42
N ARG A 90 -14.83 10.95 31.24
CA ARG A 90 -15.29 9.62 30.78
C ARG A 90 -16.34 9.70 29.66
N SER A 91 -17.23 10.69 29.69
CA SER A 91 -18.29 10.87 28.70
C SER A 91 -17.73 11.38 27.37
N GLU A 92 -16.76 12.29 27.45
CA GLU A 92 -16.01 12.80 26.30
C GLU A 92 -15.15 11.70 25.67
N LEU A 93 -14.44 10.91 26.47
CA LEU A 93 -13.68 9.73 25.99
C LEU A 93 -14.58 8.70 25.34
N LYS A 94 -15.77 8.44 25.90
CA LYS A 94 -16.76 7.54 25.29
C LYS A 94 -17.05 7.96 23.84
N LYS A 95 -17.29 9.26 23.61
CA LYS A 95 -17.57 9.81 22.28
C LYS A 95 -16.33 9.78 21.38
N ALA A 96 -15.18 10.20 21.91
CA ALA A 96 -13.92 10.28 21.17
C ALA A 96 -13.41 8.93 20.68
N LEU A 97 -13.57 7.90 21.51
CA LEU A 97 -13.23 6.51 21.20
C LEU A 97 -14.41 5.76 20.58
N SER A 98 -15.53 6.44 20.29
CA SER A 98 -16.77 5.87 19.77
C SER A 98 -17.15 4.53 20.42
N ILE A 99 -16.99 4.43 21.74
CA ILE A 99 -17.33 3.23 22.51
C ILE A 99 -18.81 3.31 22.85
N ASP A 100 -19.58 2.26 22.58
CA ASP A 100 -20.94 2.18 23.07
C ASP A 100 -21.33 0.78 23.55
N GLY A 101 -22.03 0.75 24.68
CA GLY A 101 -22.43 -0.47 25.36
C GLY A 101 -23.74 -1.05 24.83
N ASN A 102 -24.40 -0.47 23.82
CA ASN A 102 -25.70 -0.96 23.33
C ASN A 102 -25.71 -1.20 21.81
N LEU A 103 -24.56 -1.54 21.22
CA LEU A 103 -24.42 -1.61 19.76
C LEU A 103 -25.15 -2.79 19.11
N TYR A 104 -25.20 -3.95 19.77
CA TYR A 104 -25.68 -5.20 19.16
C TYR A 104 -27.05 -5.62 19.69
N GLY A 105 -27.92 -4.65 20.00
CA GLY A 105 -29.28 -4.89 20.50
C GLY A 105 -29.39 -5.36 21.96
N ALA A 106 -28.26 -5.47 22.67
CA ALA A 106 -28.19 -5.80 24.08
C ALA A 106 -27.05 -5.02 24.77
N PRO A 107 -27.14 -4.77 26.09
CA PRO A 107 -26.05 -4.19 26.85
C PRO A 107 -24.78 -5.07 26.80
N ASP A 108 -23.67 -4.49 26.37
CA ASP A 108 -22.32 -5.05 26.39
C ASP A 108 -21.57 -4.53 27.63
N PRO A 109 -21.46 -5.34 28.71
CA PRO A 109 -20.73 -4.95 29.91
C PRO A 109 -19.23 -4.77 29.67
N GLU A 110 -18.71 -5.20 28.52
CA GLU A 110 -17.31 -5.05 28.17
C GLU A 110 -16.97 -3.63 27.71
N ALA A 111 -17.93 -2.89 27.14
CA ALA A 111 -17.74 -1.51 26.71
C ALA A 111 -17.31 -0.58 27.88
N ASP A 112 -17.96 -0.72 29.03
CA ASP A 112 -17.60 0.05 30.23
C ASP A 112 -16.20 -0.31 30.74
N ARG A 113 -15.83 -1.60 30.68
CA ARG A 113 -14.48 -2.04 31.08
C ARG A 113 -13.40 -1.44 30.19
N VAL A 114 -13.61 -1.40 28.86
CA VAL A 114 -12.66 -0.78 27.93
C VAL A 114 -12.52 0.70 28.23
N LEU A 115 -13.65 1.39 28.42
CA LEU A 115 -13.68 2.82 28.70
C LEU A 115 -13.00 3.18 30.03
N ASP A 116 -13.12 2.34 31.05
CA ASP A 116 -12.50 2.55 32.36
C ASP A 116 -10.97 2.32 32.33
N GLU A 117 -10.49 1.44 31.44
CA GLU A 117 -9.06 1.11 31.30
C GLU A 117 -8.35 1.99 30.25
N ALA A 118 -9.08 2.60 29.31
CA ALA A 118 -8.55 3.45 28.25
C ALA A 118 -7.67 4.63 28.73
N PRO A 119 -7.99 5.35 29.82
CA PRO A 119 -7.13 6.44 30.32
C PRO A 119 -5.71 5.99 30.67
N ALA A 120 -5.56 4.76 31.18
CA ALA A 120 -4.25 4.22 31.51
C ALA A 120 -3.44 3.93 30.23
N LEU A 121 -4.08 3.39 29.19
CA LEU A 121 -3.43 3.18 27.89
C LEU A 121 -3.00 4.51 27.24
N ILE A 122 -3.88 5.52 27.24
CA ILE A 122 -3.58 6.84 26.66
C ILE A 122 -2.37 7.46 27.38
N LYS A 123 -2.32 7.32 28.71
CA LYS A 123 -1.16 7.76 29.50
C LYS A 123 0.12 7.01 29.12
N ASP A 124 0.07 5.68 29.03
CA ASP A 124 1.23 4.87 28.64
C ASP A 124 1.74 5.25 27.25
N ILE A 125 0.84 5.48 26.27
CA ILE A 125 1.21 5.98 24.94
C ILE A 125 1.87 7.37 25.06
N GLY A 126 1.32 8.27 25.88
CA GLY A 126 1.92 9.58 26.15
C GLY A 126 3.33 9.52 26.73
N GLU A 127 3.61 8.55 27.61
CA GLU A 127 4.94 8.31 28.16
C GLU A 127 5.92 7.84 27.07
N LEU A 128 5.50 6.96 26.15
CA LEU A 128 6.32 6.55 25.00
C LEU A 128 6.65 7.75 24.09
N LEU A 129 5.67 8.62 23.83
CA LEU A 129 5.84 9.80 22.98
C LEU A 129 6.70 10.90 23.63
N GLY A 130 6.98 10.80 24.93
CA GLY A 130 7.90 11.69 25.66
C GLY A 130 9.38 11.32 25.51
N GLN A 131 9.70 10.21 24.83
CA GLN A 131 11.07 9.79 24.54
C GLN A 131 11.78 10.74 23.56
N PRO A 132 13.13 10.73 23.51
CA PRO A 132 13.88 11.47 22.48
C PRO A 132 13.43 11.10 21.06
N THR A 133 13.40 12.08 20.15
CA THR A 133 12.97 11.89 18.75
C THR A 133 13.72 10.74 18.04
N GLU A 134 14.99 10.52 18.37
CA GLU A 134 15.79 9.43 17.80
C GLU A 134 15.29 8.05 18.25
N GLU A 135 14.90 7.90 19.52
CA GLU A 135 14.33 6.65 20.05
C GLU A 135 12.94 6.38 19.47
N ILE A 136 12.13 7.44 19.34
CA ILE A 136 10.83 7.38 18.65
C ILE A 136 11.02 6.89 17.22
N ALA A 137 11.91 7.52 16.45
CA ALA A 137 12.19 7.14 15.06
C ALA A 137 12.62 5.67 14.95
N LYS A 138 13.36 5.13 15.93
CA LYS A 138 13.87 3.77 15.89
C LYS A 138 12.87 2.70 16.33
N SER A 139 12.01 2.97 17.31
CA SER A 139 11.34 1.89 18.06
C SER A 139 9.88 2.13 18.46
N LEU A 140 9.25 3.23 18.04
CA LEU A 140 7.88 3.55 18.47
C LEU A 140 6.88 2.44 18.12
N SER A 141 6.91 1.90 16.90
CA SER A 141 5.90 0.96 16.41
C SER A 141 5.90 -0.36 17.20
N GLY A 142 7.06 -0.89 17.53
CA GLY A 142 7.24 -2.13 18.29
C GLY A 142 7.00 -1.91 19.78
N GLN A 143 7.31 -0.73 20.31
CA GLN A 143 6.90 -0.35 21.67
C GLN A 143 5.37 -0.26 21.77
N LEU A 144 4.69 0.33 20.78
CA LEU A 144 3.23 0.35 20.68
C LEU A 144 2.66 -1.06 20.52
N LYS A 145 3.29 -1.94 19.73
CA LYS A 145 2.86 -3.33 19.59
C LYS A 145 2.97 -4.12 20.90
N LYS A 146 4.04 -3.92 21.67
CA LYS A 146 4.19 -4.48 23.02
C LYS A 146 3.16 -3.91 23.99
N LEU A 147 2.79 -2.64 23.84
CA LEU A 147 1.75 -2.01 24.65
C LEU A 147 0.36 -2.57 24.32
N GLU A 148 0.04 -2.79 23.05
CA GLU A 148 -1.17 -3.49 22.58
C GLU A 148 -1.32 -4.85 23.28
N SER A 149 -0.29 -5.70 23.25
CA SER A 149 -0.32 -7.02 23.90
C SER A 149 -0.50 -6.92 25.42
N ARG A 150 0.21 -6.01 26.09
CA ARG A 150 0.06 -5.80 27.55
C ARG A 150 -1.34 -5.32 27.93
N PHE A 151 -1.95 -4.47 27.10
CA PHE A 151 -3.30 -3.99 27.33
C PHE A 151 -4.33 -5.11 27.13
N ALA A 152 -4.15 -5.97 26.12
CA ALA A 152 -5.00 -7.15 25.93
C ALA A 152 -4.95 -8.08 27.14
N GLU A 153 -3.76 -8.41 27.65
CA GLU A 153 -3.60 -9.21 28.87
C GLU A 153 -4.29 -8.58 30.10
N ARG A 154 -4.29 -7.25 30.19
CA ARG A 154 -4.95 -6.52 31.28
C ARG A 154 -6.47 -6.65 31.18
N LEU A 155 -7.05 -6.57 29.99
CA LEU A 155 -8.48 -6.78 29.75
C LEU A 155 -8.89 -8.23 30.08
N VAL A 156 -8.07 -9.22 29.70
CA VAL A 156 -8.30 -10.63 30.06
C VAL A 156 -8.31 -10.82 31.57
N LYS A 157 -7.36 -10.23 32.31
CA LYS A 157 -7.34 -10.26 33.78
C LYS A 157 -8.58 -9.61 34.42
N LYS A 158 -9.28 -8.75 33.70
CA LYS A 158 -10.54 -8.10 34.10
C LYS A 158 -11.78 -8.88 33.64
N GLY A 159 -11.60 -10.08 33.08
CA GLY A 159 -12.68 -10.99 32.72
C GLY A 159 -13.28 -10.78 31.33
N MET A 160 -12.54 -10.18 30.40
CA MET A 160 -12.88 -10.13 28.97
C MET A 160 -12.33 -11.37 28.24
N ASP A 161 -13.01 -11.82 27.19
CA ASP A 161 -12.52 -12.89 26.31
C ASP A 161 -11.15 -12.53 25.67
N GLU A 162 -10.28 -13.52 25.48
CA GLU A 162 -8.92 -13.31 24.95
C GLU A 162 -8.92 -12.72 23.54
N LYS A 163 -9.68 -13.31 22.61
CA LYS A 163 -9.72 -12.84 21.22
C LYS A 163 -10.37 -11.47 21.12
N LYS A 164 -11.44 -11.24 21.88
CA LYS A 164 -12.07 -9.92 21.93
C LYS A 164 -11.14 -8.88 22.55
N SER A 165 -10.37 -9.23 23.59
CA SER A 165 -9.36 -8.35 24.20
C SER A 165 -8.28 -7.94 23.21
N GLU A 166 -7.78 -8.88 22.39
CA GLU A 166 -6.79 -8.59 21.34
C GLU A 166 -7.34 -7.62 20.30
N ALA A 167 -8.54 -7.88 19.78
CA ALA A 167 -9.19 -7.02 18.77
C ALA A 167 -9.45 -5.62 19.33
N VAL A 168 -9.98 -5.52 20.55
CA VAL A 168 -10.25 -4.25 21.23
C VAL A 168 -8.96 -3.47 21.49
N SER A 169 -7.90 -4.15 21.93
CA SER A 169 -6.62 -3.49 22.22
C SER A 169 -5.99 -2.93 20.96
N ARG A 170 -6.05 -3.69 19.85
CA ARG A 170 -5.58 -3.26 18.55
C ARG A 170 -6.34 -2.02 18.06
N GLU A 171 -7.67 -2.08 18.07
CA GLU A 171 -8.55 -0.97 17.66
C GLU A 171 -8.29 0.29 18.49
N LEU A 172 -8.14 0.12 19.82
CA LEU A 172 -7.91 1.25 20.72
C LEU A 172 -6.52 1.87 20.53
N VAL A 173 -5.47 1.07 20.38
CA VAL A 173 -4.12 1.57 20.08
C VAL A 173 -4.10 2.24 18.71
N ASP A 174 -4.74 1.68 17.70
CA ASP A 174 -4.81 2.28 16.36
C ASP A 174 -5.61 3.60 16.36
N THR A 175 -6.65 3.71 17.19
CA THR A 175 -7.39 4.94 17.39
C THR A 175 -6.52 6.07 17.98
N VAL A 176 -5.65 5.75 18.94
CA VAL A 176 -4.78 6.75 19.57
C VAL A 176 -3.54 7.03 18.72
N ALA A 177 -2.89 5.98 18.21
CA ALA A 177 -1.62 6.01 17.48
C ALA A 177 -1.71 5.19 16.17
N PRO A 178 -2.41 5.73 15.16
CA PRO A 178 -2.82 4.98 13.98
C PRO A 178 -1.64 4.41 13.20
N ARG A 179 -1.81 3.19 12.69
CA ARG A 179 -0.88 2.55 11.76
C ARG A 179 -0.87 3.27 10.42
N ALA A 180 0.30 3.31 9.81
CA ALA A 180 0.55 3.99 8.56
C ALA A 180 0.01 3.21 7.35
N ILE A 181 -0.34 3.97 6.32
CA ILE A 181 -0.50 3.50 4.95
C ILE A 181 0.81 3.79 4.22
N VAL A 182 1.42 2.78 3.60
CA VAL A 182 2.65 2.93 2.82
C VAL A 182 2.34 2.70 1.35
N VAL A 183 2.55 3.70 0.50
CA VAL A 183 2.34 3.57 -0.94
C VAL A 183 3.69 3.60 -1.62
N GLY A 184 4.04 2.53 -2.32
CA GLY A 184 5.33 2.41 -2.97
C GLY A 184 5.23 2.19 -4.47
N HIS A 185 6.03 2.89 -5.27
CA HIS A 185 6.14 2.65 -6.72
C HIS A 185 7.51 2.11 -7.12
N SER A 186 7.54 1.13 -8.04
CA SER A 186 8.79 0.58 -8.60
C SER A 186 9.71 0.08 -7.48
N ALA A 187 10.97 0.51 -7.45
CA ALA A 187 11.88 0.21 -6.35
C ALA A 187 11.34 0.64 -4.96
N GLY A 188 10.59 1.75 -4.88
CA GLY A 188 9.92 2.16 -3.65
C GLY A 188 8.77 1.21 -3.25
N GLY A 189 8.09 0.61 -4.23
CA GLY A 189 7.11 -0.47 -4.02
C GLY A 189 7.74 -1.73 -3.45
N TYR A 190 8.94 -2.06 -3.93
CA TYR A 190 9.72 -3.17 -3.41
C TYR A 190 10.17 -2.92 -1.95
N VAL A 191 10.62 -1.70 -1.63
CA VAL A 191 10.93 -1.30 -0.24
C VAL A 191 9.69 -1.37 0.64
N ALA A 192 8.56 -0.81 0.19
CA ALA A 192 7.29 -0.82 0.94
C ALA A 192 6.82 -2.26 1.23
N TYR A 193 6.90 -3.14 0.25
CA TYR A 193 6.59 -4.55 0.43
C TYR A 193 7.54 -5.23 1.41
N THR A 194 8.86 -5.01 1.25
CA THR A 194 9.89 -5.56 2.14
C THR A 194 9.69 -5.12 3.59
N LEU A 195 9.36 -3.85 3.82
CA LEU A 195 9.01 -3.27 5.12
C LEU A 195 7.85 -4.02 5.78
N ALA A 196 6.82 -4.34 5.01
CA ALA A 196 5.57 -4.93 5.49
C ALA A 196 5.71 -6.40 5.85
N VAL A 197 6.48 -7.16 5.07
CA VAL A 197 6.62 -8.62 5.24
C VAL A 197 7.80 -9.02 6.11
N ASN A 198 8.61 -8.06 6.55
CA ASN A 198 9.66 -8.27 7.54
C ASN A 198 9.54 -7.25 8.70
N PRO A 199 8.39 -7.18 9.41
CA PRO A 199 8.34 -6.42 10.64
C PRO A 199 9.41 -6.97 11.62
N GLU A 200 9.93 -6.15 12.53
CA GLU A 200 11.04 -6.56 13.40
C GLU A 200 10.75 -7.90 14.12
N VAL A 201 11.52 -8.95 13.79
CA VAL A 201 11.48 -10.25 14.46
C VAL A 201 12.88 -10.60 14.97
N THR A 202 13.26 -10.03 16.12
CA THR A 202 14.45 -10.40 16.91
C THR A 202 15.85 -10.19 16.28
N PRO A 203 16.91 -10.02 17.09
CA PRO A 203 18.18 -9.39 16.67
C PRO A 203 19.19 -10.33 15.97
N ASP A 204 18.96 -11.63 15.93
CA ASP A 204 20.01 -12.58 15.57
C ASP A 204 19.97 -12.93 14.08
N ASN A 205 20.91 -12.35 13.32
CA ASN A 205 21.21 -12.58 11.90
C ASN A 205 20.30 -11.92 10.84
N ASN A 206 19.40 -11.01 11.23
CA ASN A 206 18.61 -10.24 10.26
C ASN A 206 19.36 -8.95 9.86
N PRO A 207 19.58 -8.67 8.56
CA PRO A 207 20.16 -7.42 8.13
C PRO A 207 19.20 -6.22 8.28
N PHE A 208 17.93 -6.47 8.57
CA PHE A 208 16.96 -5.43 8.89
C PHE A 208 16.95 -5.12 10.38
N THR A 209 17.37 -3.90 10.71
CA THR A 209 17.25 -3.32 12.05
C THR A 209 16.27 -2.16 12.03
N TYR A 210 15.01 -2.47 11.77
CA TYR A 210 13.95 -1.46 11.71
C TYR A 210 12.66 -1.98 12.33
N ASP A 211 11.89 -1.06 12.90
CA ASP A 211 10.71 -1.37 13.70
C ASP A 211 9.39 -0.95 13.03
N GLY A 212 9.45 0.02 12.12
CA GLY A 212 8.30 0.67 11.51
C GLY A 212 7.37 -0.29 10.75
N GLY A 213 7.82 -1.49 10.36
CA GLY A 213 6.97 -2.54 9.79
C GLY A 213 5.83 -2.95 10.74
N ASN A 214 6.06 -2.94 12.06
CA ASN A 214 5.01 -3.16 13.08
C ASN A 214 3.93 -2.07 13.07
N GLY A 215 4.25 -0.92 12.47
CA GLY A 215 3.38 0.24 12.37
C GLY A 215 2.68 0.40 11.04
N VAL A 216 2.76 -0.58 10.16
CA VAL A 216 2.13 -0.54 8.83
C VAL A 216 0.83 -1.36 8.87
N GLY A 217 -0.28 -0.69 8.57
CA GLY A 217 -1.58 -1.33 8.44
C GLY A 217 -1.88 -1.66 6.98
N GLU A 218 -1.58 -0.76 6.06
CA GLU A 218 -1.86 -0.96 4.64
C GLU A 218 -0.63 -0.65 3.79
N VAL A 219 -0.37 -1.49 2.79
CA VAL A 219 0.64 -1.23 1.76
C VAL A 219 0.03 -1.29 0.38
N VAL A 220 0.21 -0.23 -0.38
CA VAL A 220 -0.15 -0.19 -1.80
C VAL A 220 1.12 -0.26 -2.62
N VAL A 221 1.31 -1.35 -3.35
CA VAL A 221 2.47 -1.58 -4.21
C VAL A 221 2.09 -1.33 -5.66
N LEU A 222 2.65 -0.27 -6.24
CA LEU A 222 2.40 0.14 -7.61
C LEU A 222 3.54 -0.35 -8.48
N SER A 223 3.25 -1.28 -9.39
CA SER A 223 4.18 -1.62 -10.48
C SER A 223 5.60 -1.92 -9.96
N ALA A 224 5.70 -2.92 -9.09
CA ALA A 224 6.96 -3.35 -8.50
C ALA A 224 7.09 -4.87 -8.57
N PRO A 225 8.28 -5.41 -8.89
CA PRO A 225 8.47 -6.82 -9.19
C PRO A 225 8.64 -7.66 -7.90
N ILE A 226 7.65 -7.62 -7.02
CA ILE A 226 7.68 -8.22 -5.69
C ILE A 226 7.56 -9.75 -5.70
N LYS A 227 7.10 -10.36 -6.80
CA LYS A 227 6.92 -11.82 -6.92
C LYS A 227 8.19 -12.56 -7.29
N SER A 228 9.03 -11.96 -8.14
CA SER A 228 10.21 -12.65 -8.67
C SER A 228 11.40 -11.75 -8.95
N GLY A 229 11.35 -10.47 -8.59
CA GLY A 229 12.40 -9.51 -8.91
C GLY A 229 12.45 -9.09 -10.39
N LEU A 230 13.29 -8.10 -10.69
CA LEU A 230 13.55 -7.63 -12.05
C LEU A 230 14.22 -8.73 -12.90
N PRO A 231 13.79 -8.94 -14.14
CA PRO A 231 14.31 -10.00 -14.98
C PRO A 231 15.80 -9.84 -15.33
N LYS A 232 16.47 -10.98 -15.53
CA LYS A 232 17.79 -11.15 -16.11
C LYS A 232 17.67 -12.02 -17.37
N PRO A 233 17.87 -11.47 -18.58
CA PRO A 233 18.34 -10.13 -18.90
C PRO A 233 17.29 -9.03 -18.69
N ALA A 234 17.73 -7.76 -18.79
CA ALA A 234 16.91 -6.58 -18.57
C ALA A 234 15.54 -6.63 -19.28
N PRO A 235 14.49 -6.06 -18.67
CA PRO A 235 13.13 -6.14 -19.21
C PRO A 235 13.01 -5.42 -20.56
N PRO A 236 12.05 -5.82 -21.41
CA PRO A 236 11.90 -5.27 -22.77
C PRO A 236 11.82 -3.75 -22.81
N GLY A 237 11.12 -3.14 -21.85
CA GLY A 237 11.01 -1.68 -21.77
C GLY A 237 12.37 -1.01 -21.65
N VAL A 238 13.30 -1.55 -20.85
CA VAL A 238 14.66 -1.01 -20.71
C VAL A 238 15.52 -1.36 -21.91
N ALA A 239 15.40 -2.58 -22.42
CA ALA A 239 16.21 -3.05 -23.54
C ALA A 239 15.93 -2.29 -24.85
N ASP A 240 14.71 -1.77 -25.01
CA ASP A 240 14.30 -0.99 -26.17
C ASP A 240 14.56 0.52 -26.02
N LEU A 241 14.85 1.04 -24.81
CA LEU A 241 15.10 2.48 -24.57
C LEU A 241 16.19 3.08 -25.47
N PRO A 242 17.34 2.43 -25.71
CA PRO A 242 18.38 3.01 -26.56
C PRO A 242 17.91 3.22 -28.00
N PHE A 243 17.23 2.23 -28.58
CA PHE A 243 16.68 2.36 -29.93
C PHE A 243 15.57 3.39 -29.96
N TYR A 244 14.68 3.38 -28.97
CA TYR A 244 13.63 4.38 -28.85
C TYR A 244 14.20 5.81 -28.84
N ASN A 245 15.25 6.07 -28.05
CA ASN A 245 15.89 7.38 -27.99
C ASN A 245 16.53 7.78 -29.32
N TRP A 246 17.10 6.83 -30.05
CA TRP A 246 17.62 7.12 -31.38
C TRP A 246 16.49 7.38 -32.39
N GLU A 247 15.43 6.58 -32.34
CA GLU A 247 14.26 6.72 -33.19
C GLU A 247 13.56 8.07 -32.96
N SER A 248 13.30 8.44 -31.71
CA SER A 248 12.58 9.67 -31.37
C SER A 248 13.36 10.94 -31.69
N ASN A 249 14.68 10.94 -31.47
CA ASN A 249 15.51 12.13 -31.66
C ASN A 249 16.06 12.28 -33.09
N PHE A 250 16.13 11.19 -33.86
CA PHE A 250 16.75 11.20 -35.19
C PHE A 250 15.87 10.63 -36.28
N LEU A 251 15.33 9.42 -36.14
CA LEU A 251 14.56 8.80 -37.24
C LEU A 251 13.21 9.47 -37.49
N ARG A 252 12.37 9.61 -36.47
CA ARG A 252 11.04 10.22 -36.61
C ARG A 252 11.09 11.61 -37.23
N PRO A 253 11.98 12.52 -36.79
CA PRO A 253 12.17 13.81 -37.45
C PRO A 253 12.52 13.71 -38.94
N LEU A 254 13.29 12.69 -39.35
CA LEU A 254 13.63 12.45 -40.75
C LEU A 254 12.47 11.82 -41.55
N GLU A 255 11.70 10.93 -40.92
CA GLU A 255 10.49 10.30 -41.48
C GLU A 255 9.39 11.34 -41.76
N GLU A 256 9.32 12.39 -40.94
CA GLU A 256 8.37 13.48 -41.08
C GLU A 256 8.72 14.47 -42.21
N LEU A 257 9.92 14.38 -42.80
CA LEU A 257 10.32 15.26 -43.91
C LEU A 257 9.57 14.89 -45.21
N PRO A 258 9.06 15.87 -45.99
CA PRO A 258 8.28 15.60 -47.20
C PRO A 258 8.96 14.67 -48.23
N PRO A 259 10.29 14.78 -48.50
CA PRO A 259 10.96 13.86 -49.41
C PRO A 259 10.97 12.41 -48.92
N THR A 260 11.08 12.21 -47.61
CA THR A 260 11.07 10.88 -46.99
C THR A 260 9.68 10.27 -47.07
N GLN A 261 8.64 11.04 -46.77
CA GLN A 261 7.25 10.60 -46.90
C GLN A 261 6.91 10.18 -48.34
N LEU A 262 7.44 10.89 -49.34
CA LEU A 262 7.27 10.53 -50.75
C LEU A 262 7.94 9.19 -51.09
N LEU A 263 9.12 8.91 -50.53
CA LEU A 263 9.81 7.63 -50.71
C LEU A 263 9.07 6.48 -50.01
N LEU A 264 8.59 6.71 -48.79
CA LEU A 264 7.83 5.72 -48.01
C LEU A 264 6.42 5.48 -48.56
N ALA A 265 5.90 6.35 -49.41
CA ALA A 265 4.66 6.06 -50.15
C ALA A 265 4.80 4.90 -51.15
N ASN A 266 6.02 4.48 -51.49
CA ASN A 266 6.27 3.30 -52.31
C ASN A 266 6.26 2.02 -51.44
N PRO A 267 5.36 1.05 -51.67
CA PRO A 267 5.22 -0.14 -50.82
C PRO A 267 6.47 -1.01 -50.70
N VAL A 268 7.34 -1.04 -51.71
CA VAL A 268 8.59 -1.82 -51.68
C VAL A 268 9.63 -1.11 -50.82
N VAL A 269 9.71 0.22 -50.93
CA VAL A 269 10.61 1.05 -50.12
C VAL A 269 10.17 1.03 -48.67
N ASP A 270 8.86 1.18 -48.41
CA ASP A 270 8.25 1.08 -47.09
C ASP A 270 8.55 -0.26 -46.43
N PHE A 271 8.26 -1.37 -47.13
CA PHE A 271 8.56 -2.70 -46.61
C PHE A 271 10.06 -2.90 -46.31
N ALA A 272 10.94 -2.48 -47.22
CA ALA A 272 12.38 -2.61 -47.00
C ALA A 272 12.85 -1.75 -45.81
N TYR A 273 12.34 -0.52 -45.71
CA TYR A 273 12.61 0.40 -44.62
C TYR A 273 12.19 -0.18 -43.27
N ASP A 274 10.95 -0.68 -43.18
CA ASP A 274 10.41 -1.30 -41.97
C ASP A 274 11.21 -2.53 -41.54
N LYS A 275 11.61 -3.38 -42.48
CA LYS A 275 12.48 -4.54 -42.19
C LYS A 275 13.85 -4.10 -41.68
N SER A 276 14.46 -3.09 -42.29
CA SER A 276 15.73 -2.52 -41.83
C SER A 276 15.62 -1.89 -40.44
N LYS A 277 14.55 -1.13 -40.19
CA LYS A 277 14.27 -0.50 -38.90
C LYS A 277 14.05 -1.54 -37.80
N ALA A 278 13.31 -2.61 -38.08
CA ALA A 278 13.11 -3.73 -37.17
C ALA A 278 14.41 -4.52 -36.88
N LEU A 279 15.25 -4.73 -37.90
CA LEU A 279 16.57 -5.35 -37.74
C LEU A 279 17.46 -4.50 -36.84
N LEU A 280 17.49 -3.18 -37.08
CA LEU A 280 18.30 -2.26 -36.29
C LEU A 280 17.82 -2.19 -34.83
N ARG A 281 16.50 -2.15 -34.59
CA ARG A 281 15.94 -2.28 -33.24
C ARG A 281 16.42 -3.53 -32.54
N SER A 282 16.38 -4.67 -33.23
CA SER A 282 16.83 -5.96 -32.70
C SER A 282 18.34 -5.96 -32.40
N ALA A 283 19.15 -5.36 -33.28
CA ALA A 283 20.59 -5.20 -33.09
C ALA A 283 20.92 -4.26 -31.91
N SER A 284 20.23 -3.13 -31.79
CA SER A 284 20.36 -2.20 -30.67
C SER A 284 20.01 -2.87 -29.34
N ARG A 285 18.92 -3.65 -29.31
CA ARG A 285 18.53 -4.43 -28.14
C ARG A 285 19.60 -5.44 -27.75
N LEU A 286 20.12 -6.22 -28.70
CA LEU A 286 21.19 -7.18 -28.44
C LEU A 286 22.46 -6.49 -27.92
N GLY A 287 22.88 -5.42 -28.59
CA GLY A 287 24.04 -4.61 -28.17
C GLY A 287 23.86 -4.08 -26.75
N PHE A 288 22.70 -3.51 -26.43
CA PHE A 288 22.38 -3.05 -25.08
C PHE A 288 22.46 -4.17 -24.06
N MET A 289 21.87 -5.34 -24.33
CA MET A 289 21.91 -6.47 -23.39
C MET A 289 23.34 -6.92 -23.11
N VAL A 290 24.18 -7.03 -24.16
CA VAL A 290 25.61 -7.39 -24.00
C VAL A 290 26.33 -6.35 -23.15
N THR A 291 26.14 -5.06 -23.46
CA THR A 291 26.75 -3.98 -22.66
C THR A 291 26.24 -3.96 -21.22
N ALA A 292 24.94 -4.16 -21.01
CA ALA A 292 24.33 -4.22 -19.69
C ALA A 292 24.94 -5.36 -18.87
N THR A 293 25.03 -6.56 -19.42
CA THR A 293 25.67 -7.71 -18.74
C THR A 293 27.12 -7.44 -18.37
N LEU A 294 27.90 -6.82 -19.27
CA LEU A 294 29.31 -6.48 -18.99
C LEU A 294 29.47 -5.35 -17.95
N THR A 295 28.48 -4.46 -17.85
CA THR A 295 28.50 -3.31 -16.93
C THR A 295 27.74 -3.57 -15.63
N SER A 296 27.00 -4.69 -15.51
CA SER A 296 26.27 -5.07 -14.30
C SER A 296 27.12 -5.08 -13.04
N PRO A 297 28.34 -5.68 -13.00
CA PRO A 297 29.16 -5.68 -11.79
C PRO A 297 29.52 -4.26 -11.30
N ILE A 298 29.84 -3.36 -12.23
CA ILE A 298 30.11 -1.96 -11.92
C ILE A 298 28.83 -1.26 -11.44
N THR A 299 27.70 -1.58 -12.06
CA THR A 299 26.40 -1.04 -11.67
C THR A 299 26.01 -1.48 -10.27
N HIS A 300 26.24 -2.75 -9.91
CA HIS A 300 25.97 -3.26 -8.56
C HIS A 300 26.91 -2.65 -7.52
N LEU A 301 28.18 -2.37 -7.86
CA LEU A 301 29.08 -1.61 -6.99
C LEU A 301 28.62 -0.17 -6.75
N LEU A 302 28.12 0.51 -7.78
CA LEU A 302 27.67 1.91 -7.70
C LEU A 302 26.25 2.05 -7.14
N ARG A 303 25.42 1.03 -7.32
CA ARG A 303 23.99 0.99 -6.96
C ARG A 303 23.65 -0.41 -6.42
N PRO A 304 24.09 -0.75 -5.19
CA PRO A 304 23.93 -2.08 -4.62
C PRO A 304 22.47 -2.54 -4.52
N GLY A 305 21.50 -1.62 -4.37
CA GLY A 305 20.08 -1.98 -4.37
C GLY A 305 19.60 -2.65 -5.67
N ASN A 306 20.24 -2.36 -6.80
CA ASN A 306 19.88 -2.99 -8.08
C ASN A 306 20.10 -4.51 -8.04
N GLU A 307 21.17 -4.98 -7.39
CA GLU A 307 21.42 -6.41 -7.23
C GLU A 307 20.33 -7.06 -6.36
N GLN A 308 19.88 -6.36 -5.31
CA GLN A 308 18.91 -6.89 -4.34
C GLN A 308 17.51 -7.06 -4.94
N VAL A 309 17.12 -6.24 -5.92
CA VAL A 309 15.81 -6.31 -6.59
C VAL A 309 15.79 -7.19 -7.83
N GLU A 310 16.95 -7.68 -8.28
CA GLU A 310 17.05 -8.58 -9.44
C GLU A 310 16.57 -10.00 -9.10
N GLU A 311 16.01 -10.68 -10.09
CA GLU A 311 15.60 -12.06 -9.95
C GLU A 311 16.78 -12.97 -9.54
N GLY A 312 16.49 -13.91 -8.64
CA GLY A 312 17.48 -14.84 -8.10
C GLY A 312 18.49 -14.23 -7.13
N SER A 313 18.38 -12.94 -6.78
CA SER A 313 19.22 -12.33 -5.75
C SER A 313 19.07 -13.07 -4.41
N SER A 314 20.15 -13.16 -3.63
CA SER A 314 20.08 -13.74 -2.28
C SER A 314 19.14 -12.95 -1.38
N PHE A 315 19.12 -11.62 -1.56
CA PHE A 315 18.22 -10.74 -0.84
C PHE A 315 16.74 -11.07 -1.10
N PHE A 316 16.34 -11.15 -2.37
CA PHE A 316 14.97 -11.48 -2.78
C PHE A 316 14.51 -12.79 -2.16
N ARG A 317 15.31 -13.86 -2.33
CA ARG A 317 14.99 -15.20 -1.83
C ARG A 317 14.87 -15.28 -0.31
N ASN A 318 15.69 -14.51 0.41
CA ASN A 318 15.73 -14.60 1.87
C ASN A 318 14.69 -13.70 2.55
N TYR A 319 14.31 -12.60 1.90
CA TYR A 319 13.59 -11.49 2.55
C TYR A 319 12.30 -11.06 1.86
N VAL A 320 11.99 -11.55 0.66
CA VAL A 320 10.81 -11.09 -0.10
C VAL A 320 9.99 -12.27 -0.59
N GLU A 321 10.64 -13.24 -1.21
CA GLU A 321 10.00 -14.44 -1.75
C GLU A 321 9.33 -15.26 -0.64
N ASN A 322 8.08 -15.70 -0.89
CA ASN A 322 7.30 -16.56 0.01
C ASN A 322 7.15 -16.03 1.46
N LYS A 323 7.32 -14.73 1.70
CA LYS A 323 7.08 -14.15 3.04
C LYS A 323 5.59 -14.05 3.31
N GLU A 324 5.20 -14.46 4.51
CA GLU A 324 3.83 -14.32 5.00
C GLU A 324 3.54 -12.86 5.37
N ILE A 325 2.42 -12.33 4.91
CA ILE A 325 1.95 -11.00 5.28
C ILE A 325 1.42 -11.07 6.73
N PRO A 326 1.99 -10.28 7.66
CA PRO A 326 1.57 -10.27 9.07
C PRO A 326 0.07 -10.00 9.25
N ALA A 327 -0.54 -10.63 10.26
CA ALA A 327 -1.93 -10.39 10.59
C ALA A 327 -2.14 -8.92 11.04
N GLY A 328 -3.22 -8.31 10.54
CA GLY A 328 -3.50 -6.89 10.74
C GLY A 328 -2.80 -5.97 9.74
N THR A 329 -2.06 -6.51 8.76
CA THR A 329 -1.50 -5.77 7.63
C THR A 329 -2.13 -6.27 6.34
N SER A 330 -2.55 -5.34 5.47
CA SER A 330 -3.08 -5.62 4.14
C SER A 330 -2.13 -5.09 3.06
N ILE A 331 -1.90 -5.88 2.02
CA ILE A 331 -1.09 -5.46 0.86
C ILE A 331 -1.96 -5.49 -0.40
N ILE A 332 -1.97 -4.38 -1.13
CA ILE A 332 -2.68 -4.19 -2.39
C ILE A 332 -1.65 -3.96 -3.50
N GLY A 333 -1.43 -4.95 -4.35
CA GLY A 333 -0.61 -4.86 -5.55
C GLY A 333 -1.42 -4.31 -6.73
N VAL A 334 -1.02 -3.17 -7.27
CA VAL A 334 -1.61 -2.56 -8.48
C VAL A 334 -0.65 -2.78 -9.64
N THR A 335 -1.12 -3.50 -10.64
CA THR A 335 -0.31 -3.99 -11.77
C THR A 335 -0.96 -3.63 -13.09
N SER A 336 -0.22 -3.64 -14.19
CA SER A 336 -0.79 -3.46 -15.53
C SER A 336 -0.12 -4.39 -16.53
N PRO A 337 -0.87 -5.02 -17.46
CA PRO A 337 -0.29 -5.84 -18.53
C PRO A 337 0.59 -5.03 -19.49
N LEU A 338 0.42 -3.70 -19.52
CA LEU A 338 1.20 -2.80 -20.36
C LEU A 338 2.55 -2.41 -19.75
N ASP A 339 2.79 -2.75 -18.49
CA ASP A 339 4.03 -2.42 -17.79
C ASP A 339 5.20 -3.28 -18.28
N ASN A 340 5.97 -2.71 -19.21
CA ASN A 340 7.15 -3.35 -19.78
C ASN A 340 8.43 -3.22 -18.94
N LEU A 341 8.37 -2.62 -17.73
CA LEU A 341 9.50 -2.53 -16.81
C LEU A 341 9.41 -3.60 -15.73
N SER A 342 8.40 -3.50 -14.85
CA SER A 342 8.25 -4.44 -13.74
C SER A 342 7.53 -5.71 -14.16
N GLN A 343 6.75 -5.66 -15.23
CA GLN A 343 5.96 -6.77 -15.78
C GLN A 343 4.86 -7.22 -14.82
N GLU A 344 3.66 -7.41 -15.36
CA GLU A 344 2.49 -7.74 -14.57
C GLU A 344 2.71 -9.03 -13.76
N ASP A 345 3.09 -10.12 -14.42
CA ASP A 345 3.25 -11.44 -13.78
C ASP A 345 4.31 -11.49 -12.69
N ARG A 346 5.26 -10.55 -12.69
CA ARG A 346 6.30 -10.41 -11.66
C ARG A 346 5.88 -9.47 -10.52
N SER A 347 4.83 -8.71 -10.72
CA SER A 347 4.30 -7.74 -9.77
C SER A 347 3.06 -8.24 -9.02
N LYS A 348 2.42 -9.31 -9.50
CA LYS A 348 1.26 -9.93 -8.82
C LYS A 348 1.68 -10.54 -7.48
N LEU A 349 0.92 -10.25 -6.43
CA LEU A 349 1.06 -10.95 -5.16
C LEU A 349 0.67 -12.42 -5.30
N GLU A 350 1.23 -13.26 -4.44
CA GLU A 350 0.79 -14.65 -4.31
C GLU A 350 -0.65 -14.68 -3.82
N THR A 351 -1.53 -15.32 -4.60
CA THR A 351 -2.98 -15.23 -4.43
C THR A 351 -3.50 -16.00 -3.21
N GLU A 352 -2.68 -16.87 -2.62
CA GLU A 352 -3.07 -17.75 -1.51
C GLU A 352 -3.15 -17.03 -0.16
N GLN A 353 -2.47 -15.90 0.01
CA GLN A 353 -2.48 -15.15 1.27
C GLN A 353 -3.74 -14.28 1.37
N THR A 354 -4.55 -14.43 2.43
CA THR A 354 -5.86 -13.75 2.56
C THR A 354 -5.78 -12.24 2.65
N ASN A 355 -4.67 -11.70 3.14
CA ASN A 355 -4.40 -10.27 3.28
C ASN A 355 -3.51 -9.68 2.17
N GLY A 356 -3.29 -10.44 1.09
CA GLY A 356 -2.64 -9.98 -0.15
C GLY A 356 -3.63 -9.90 -1.31
N HIS A 357 -3.76 -8.73 -1.92
CA HIS A 357 -4.74 -8.44 -2.97
C HIS A 357 -4.05 -7.90 -4.21
N THR A 358 -4.36 -8.44 -5.38
CA THR A 358 -3.82 -7.91 -6.64
C THR A 358 -4.94 -7.39 -7.50
N ILE A 359 -4.77 -6.18 -8.01
CA ILE A 359 -5.58 -5.61 -9.07
C ILE A 359 -4.74 -5.39 -10.32
N SER A 360 -5.26 -5.86 -11.44
CA SER A 360 -4.77 -5.51 -12.78
C SER A 360 -5.59 -4.35 -13.29
N ILE A 361 -4.92 -3.24 -13.61
CA ILE A 361 -5.56 -2.01 -14.08
C ILE A 361 -5.35 -1.80 -15.57
N ASP A 362 -6.41 -1.31 -16.21
CA ASP A 362 -6.35 -0.72 -17.54
C ASP A 362 -5.89 0.73 -17.40
N LEU A 363 -4.73 1.05 -17.95
CA LEU A 363 -4.19 2.41 -17.89
C LEU A 363 -4.97 3.41 -18.77
N GLN A 364 -5.91 2.92 -19.60
CA GLN A 364 -6.68 3.70 -20.57
C GLN A 364 -5.77 4.52 -21.48
N VAL A 365 -4.74 3.86 -22.01
CA VAL A 365 -3.74 4.45 -22.90
C VAL A 365 -3.84 3.75 -24.24
N SER A 366 -3.92 4.52 -25.31
CA SER A 366 -3.91 3.96 -26.67
C SER A 366 -2.54 3.39 -27.03
N ASP A 367 -2.51 2.40 -27.92
CA ASP A 367 -1.29 1.86 -28.49
C ASP A 367 -0.46 2.96 -29.17
N GLU A 368 -1.11 3.95 -29.81
CA GLU A 368 -0.46 5.11 -30.41
C GLU A 368 0.26 5.98 -29.37
N GLN A 369 -0.36 6.22 -28.21
CA GLN A 369 0.28 6.96 -27.10
C GLN A 369 1.48 6.19 -26.54
N ILE A 370 1.37 4.87 -26.35
CA ILE A 370 2.49 4.04 -25.86
C ILE A 370 3.66 4.07 -26.85
N LYS A 371 3.39 3.98 -28.15
CA LYS A 371 4.41 4.06 -29.21
C LYS A 371 5.05 5.44 -29.30
N ARG A 372 4.30 6.51 -29.04
CA ARG A 372 4.77 7.89 -29.15
C ARG A 372 5.71 8.30 -28.01
N GLU A 373 5.44 7.87 -26.77
CA GLU A 373 6.05 8.46 -25.56
C GLU A 373 7.36 7.82 -25.11
N ARG A 374 7.35 6.54 -24.69
CA ARG A 374 8.55 5.71 -24.42
C ARG A 374 8.14 4.27 -24.08
N PRO A 375 9.03 3.26 -24.26
CA PRO A 375 8.71 1.86 -23.95
C PRO A 375 8.34 1.60 -22.49
N THR A 376 8.74 2.48 -21.57
CA THR A 376 8.41 2.43 -20.13
C THR A 376 7.23 3.32 -19.74
N TRP A 377 6.49 3.89 -20.70
CA TRP A 377 5.46 4.89 -20.43
C TRP A 377 4.33 4.36 -19.54
N ALA A 378 3.88 3.12 -19.78
CA ALA A 378 2.88 2.47 -18.94
C ALA A 378 3.31 2.42 -17.46
N HIS A 379 4.58 2.06 -17.18
CA HIS A 379 5.15 2.04 -15.82
C HIS A 379 5.09 3.41 -15.13
N VAL A 380 5.20 4.48 -15.90
CA VAL A 380 5.24 5.86 -15.40
C VAL A 380 3.84 6.36 -15.09
N ILE A 381 2.87 6.07 -15.95
CA ILE A 381 1.46 6.44 -15.74
C ILE A 381 0.88 5.81 -14.47
N MET A 382 1.38 4.63 -14.06
CA MET A 382 1.06 4.01 -12.75
C MET A 382 1.33 4.96 -11.58
N THR A 383 2.13 6.02 -11.76
CA THR A 383 2.35 7.05 -10.75
C THR A 383 1.58 8.35 -10.92
N GLU A 384 0.98 8.57 -12.08
CA GLU A 384 0.42 9.88 -12.44
C GLU A 384 -1.11 9.94 -12.32
N LYS A 385 -1.77 8.78 -12.16
CA LYS A 385 -3.25 8.68 -12.21
C LYS A 385 -3.88 7.89 -11.04
N PRO A 386 -3.61 8.25 -9.77
CA PRO A 386 -4.22 7.57 -8.61
C PRO A 386 -5.75 7.44 -8.65
N ASP A 387 -6.45 8.48 -9.09
CA ASP A 387 -7.93 8.53 -9.16
C ASP A 387 -8.49 7.39 -10.03
N SER A 388 -7.81 7.10 -11.14
CA SER A 388 -8.22 6.04 -12.08
C SER A 388 -8.16 4.67 -11.40
N PHE A 389 -7.16 4.45 -10.55
CA PHE A 389 -6.95 3.16 -9.90
C PHE A 389 -8.00 2.91 -8.82
N LYS A 390 -8.40 3.95 -8.07
CA LYS A 390 -9.50 3.83 -7.11
C LYS A 390 -10.82 3.47 -7.80
N TYR A 391 -11.12 4.12 -8.91
CA TYR A 391 -12.34 3.83 -9.68
C TYR A 391 -12.34 2.40 -10.20
N GLN A 392 -11.23 1.95 -10.80
CA GLN A 392 -11.10 0.59 -11.30
C GLN A 392 -11.13 -0.46 -10.19
N PHE A 393 -10.54 -0.17 -9.03
CA PHE A 393 -10.64 -1.03 -7.86
C PHE A 393 -12.07 -1.14 -7.35
N SER A 394 -12.78 -0.01 -7.33
CA SER A 394 -14.19 0.01 -6.93
C SER A 394 -15.04 -0.87 -7.85
N ASN A 395 -14.90 -0.71 -9.16
CA ASN A 395 -15.59 -1.51 -10.16
C ASN A 395 -15.19 -2.99 -10.08
N TYR A 396 -13.90 -3.29 -9.89
CA TYR A 396 -13.41 -4.66 -9.75
C TYR A 396 -14.09 -5.39 -8.59
N LEU A 397 -14.27 -4.71 -7.45
CA LEU A 397 -14.95 -5.27 -6.29
C LEU A 397 -16.47 -5.35 -6.47
N GLU A 398 -17.08 -4.45 -7.23
CA GLU A 398 -18.49 -4.55 -7.64
C GLU A 398 -18.76 -5.77 -8.54
N ASP A 399 -17.81 -6.09 -9.42
CA ASP A 399 -17.92 -7.19 -10.37
C ASP A 399 -17.50 -8.55 -9.79
N LYS A 400 -16.76 -8.57 -8.67
CA LYS A 400 -16.19 -9.79 -8.06
C LYS A 400 -16.41 -9.85 -6.53
N PRO A 401 -17.57 -10.35 -6.08
CA PRO A 401 -17.91 -10.50 -4.66
C PRO A 401 -16.90 -11.34 -3.86
N GLU A 402 -16.21 -12.29 -4.49
CA GLU A 402 -15.20 -13.13 -3.81
C GLU A 402 -13.99 -12.30 -3.36
N ALA A 403 -13.66 -11.24 -4.10
CA ALA A 403 -12.61 -10.31 -3.69
C ALA A 403 -13.01 -9.49 -2.46
N LEU A 404 -14.30 -9.13 -2.34
CA LEU A 404 -14.85 -8.51 -1.13
C LEU A 404 -14.77 -9.47 0.07
N VAL A 405 -15.15 -10.73 -0.11
CA VAL A 405 -15.02 -11.77 0.94
C VAL A 405 -13.58 -11.84 1.47
N LYS A 406 -12.60 -11.80 0.56
CA LYS A 406 -11.18 -11.83 0.91
C LYS A 406 -10.75 -10.59 1.71
N LEU A 407 -11.24 -9.40 1.33
CA LEU A 407 -10.96 -8.14 2.05
C LEU A 407 -11.58 -8.09 3.45
N LEU A 408 -12.67 -8.81 3.68
CA LEU A 408 -13.35 -8.87 4.98
C LEU A 408 -12.68 -9.79 6.01
N ASP A 409 -11.73 -10.63 5.58
CA ASP A 409 -11.03 -11.56 6.48
C ASP A 409 -10.28 -10.81 7.60
N GLY A 410 -10.34 -11.34 8.83
CA GLY A 410 -9.78 -10.71 10.04
C GLY A 410 -8.25 -10.64 10.09
N ARG A 411 -7.54 -11.21 9.10
CA ARG A 411 -6.11 -10.97 8.91
C ARG A 411 -5.80 -9.64 8.23
N ASN A 412 -6.78 -9.02 7.56
CA ASN A 412 -6.62 -7.70 6.97
C ASN A 412 -6.58 -6.61 8.05
N ASP A 413 -6.07 -5.45 7.67
CA ASP A 413 -6.17 -4.23 8.45
C ASP A 413 -7.63 -3.76 8.55
N ASP A 414 -8.03 -3.27 9.73
CA ASP A 414 -9.42 -2.87 9.99
C ASP A 414 -9.86 -1.67 9.16
N GLY A 415 -8.95 -0.78 8.77
CA GLY A 415 -9.25 0.31 7.84
C GLY A 415 -9.64 -0.21 6.45
N VAL A 416 -8.93 -1.23 5.95
CA VAL A 416 -9.25 -1.89 4.67
C VAL A 416 -10.59 -2.63 4.76
N ARG A 417 -10.83 -3.35 5.85
CA ARG A 417 -12.11 -4.05 6.10
C ARG A 417 -13.28 -3.05 6.16
N HIS A 418 -13.08 -1.92 6.83
CA HIS A 418 -14.08 -0.86 6.93
C HIS A 418 -14.40 -0.22 5.56
N GLU A 419 -13.39 0.03 4.72
CA GLU A 419 -13.61 0.54 3.35
C GLU A 419 -14.37 -0.47 2.49
N ALA A 420 -14.02 -1.76 2.56
CA ALA A 420 -14.75 -2.83 1.88
C ALA A 420 -16.23 -2.93 2.32
N LEU A 421 -16.50 -2.85 3.63
CA LEU A 421 -17.87 -2.84 4.16
C LEU A 421 -18.66 -1.61 3.72
N THR A 422 -18.01 -0.45 3.67
CA THR A 422 -18.63 0.78 3.16
C THR A 422 -19.04 0.64 1.70
N MET A 423 -18.21 -0.04 0.89
CA MET A 423 -18.56 -0.38 -0.49
C MET A 423 -19.72 -1.35 -0.58
N VAL A 424 -19.72 -2.43 0.22
CA VAL A 424 -20.84 -3.39 0.29
C VAL A 424 -22.15 -2.67 0.61
N ARG A 425 -22.15 -1.79 1.62
CA ARG A 425 -23.34 -0.98 1.98
C ARG A 425 -23.84 -0.16 0.78
N ARG A 426 -22.93 0.51 0.07
CA ARG A 426 -23.27 1.30 -1.13
C ARG A 426 -23.78 0.43 -2.29
N GLN A 427 -23.23 -0.77 -2.46
CA GLN A 427 -23.70 -1.71 -3.48
C GLN A 427 -25.12 -2.19 -3.19
N LEU A 428 -25.46 -2.42 -1.91
CA LEU A 428 -26.82 -2.82 -1.49
C LEU A 428 -27.87 -1.76 -1.77
N GLU A 429 -27.52 -0.46 -1.74
CA GLU A 429 -28.43 0.61 -2.16
C GLU A 429 -28.89 0.45 -3.61
N ASN A 430 -28.02 -0.09 -4.48
CA ASN A 430 -28.31 -0.30 -5.90
C ASN A 430 -28.74 -1.73 -6.24
N LYS A 431 -28.33 -2.73 -5.45
CA LYS A 431 -28.63 -4.16 -5.62
C LYS A 431 -29.06 -4.78 -4.28
N PRO A 432 -30.29 -4.57 -3.81
CA PRO A 432 -30.74 -5.02 -2.48
C PRO A 432 -30.66 -6.54 -2.28
N ASP A 433 -30.83 -7.32 -3.35
CA ASP A 433 -30.82 -8.79 -3.30
C ASP A 433 -29.41 -9.40 -3.31
N MET A 434 -28.35 -8.57 -3.38
CA MET A 434 -26.95 -9.03 -3.52
C MET A 434 -26.53 -10.03 -2.44
N LEU A 435 -26.98 -9.88 -1.19
CA LEU A 435 -26.65 -10.83 -0.11
C LEU A 435 -27.42 -12.15 -0.23
N GLY A 436 -28.59 -12.14 -0.87
CA GLY A 436 -29.34 -13.35 -1.19
C GLY A 436 -28.70 -14.11 -2.36
N GLU A 437 -28.16 -13.38 -3.33
CA GLU A 437 -27.47 -13.92 -4.50
C GLU A 437 -26.04 -14.41 -4.18
N ASN A 438 -25.39 -13.84 -3.15
CA ASN A 438 -24.02 -14.16 -2.75
C ASN A 438 -23.95 -14.68 -1.30
N PRO A 439 -24.23 -15.98 -1.07
CA PRO A 439 -24.23 -16.57 0.27
C PRO A 439 -22.85 -16.52 0.95
N GLU A 440 -21.76 -16.56 0.17
CA GLU A 440 -20.40 -16.44 0.70
C GLU A 440 -20.11 -15.05 1.28
N LEU A 441 -20.56 -13.99 0.59
CA LEU A 441 -20.45 -12.62 1.08
C LEU A 441 -21.27 -12.44 2.36
N ARG A 442 -22.49 -12.98 2.40
CA ARG A 442 -23.31 -12.98 3.61
C ARG A 442 -22.60 -13.70 4.77
N ALA A 443 -22.05 -14.89 4.54
CA ALA A 443 -21.33 -15.64 5.57
C ALA A 443 -20.08 -14.88 6.07
N ALA A 444 -19.37 -14.18 5.17
CA ALA A 444 -18.25 -13.32 5.55
C ALA A 444 -18.70 -12.16 6.44
N LEU A 445 -19.80 -11.47 6.08
CA LEU A 445 -20.39 -10.42 6.91
C LEU A 445 -20.82 -10.95 8.28
N GLU A 446 -21.45 -12.13 8.34
CA GLU A 446 -21.87 -12.76 9.60
C GLU A 446 -20.66 -13.07 10.50
N LYS A 447 -19.55 -13.53 9.91
CA LYS A 447 -18.28 -13.75 10.61
C LYS A 447 -17.70 -12.45 11.17
N VAL A 448 -17.70 -11.36 10.39
CA VAL A 448 -17.23 -10.04 10.84
C VAL A 448 -18.13 -9.48 11.94
N ALA A 449 -19.45 -9.56 11.77
CA ALA A 449 -20.43 -9.10 12.77
C ALA A 449 -20.34 -9.88 14.09
N ALA A 450 -19.93 -11.15 14.04
CA ALA A 450 -19.74 -11.99 15.22
C ALA A 450 -18.58 -11.57 16.13
N GLU A 451 -17.64 -10.73 15.66
CA GLU A 451 -16.54 -10.19 16.48
C GLU A 451 -17.06 -9.28 17.60
N LYS A 452 -18.19 -8.60 17.37
CA LYS A 452 -18.93 -7.79 18.35
C LYS A 452 -18.05 -6.89 19.22
N ILE A 453 -17.08 -6.17 18.63
CA ILE A 453 -16.26 -5.20 19.37
C ILE A 453 -17.08 -3.94 19.69
N PRO A 454 -16.85 -3.29 20.86
CA PRO A 454 -17.74 -2.28 21.41
C PRO A 454 -17.53 -0.87 20.82
N PHE A 455 -17.15 -0.78 19.53
CA PHE A 455 -16.89 0.49 18.85
C PHE A 455 -17.92 0.73 17.73
N THR A 456 -18.53 1.91 17.71
CA THR A 456 -19.63 2.26 16.80
C THR A 456 -19.20 2.47 15.35
N ASP A 457 -17.91 2.43 15.09
CA ASP A 457 -17.24 2.61 13.80
C ASP A 457 -16.35 1.42 13.45
N SER A 458 -16.42 0.34 14.23
CA SER A 458 -15.72 -0.90 13.92
C SER A 458 -16.26 -1.62 12.68
N PRO A 459 -15.42 -2.44 12.01
CA PRO A 459 -15.89 -3.36 10.98
C PRO A 459 -17.02 -4.27 11.46
N SER A 460 -16.97 -4.78 12.70
CA SER A 460 -18.00 -5.68 13.22
C SER A 460 -19.36 -4.99 13.40
N TYR A 461 -19.37 -3.73 13.83
CA TYR A 461 -20.60 -2.98 13.96
C TYR A 461 -21.18 -2.61 12.60
N LEU A 462 -20.35 -2.16 11.65
CA LEU A 462 -20.81 -1.85 10.30
C LEU A 462 -21.35 -3.11 9.59
N ALA A 463 -20.71 -4.27 9.75
CA ALA A 463 -21.22 -5.54 9.23
C ALA A 463 -22.56 -5.93 9.88
N HIS A 464 -22.73 -5.70 11.18
CA HIS A 464 -24.00 -5.92 11.88
C HIS A 464 -25.12 -5.03 11.32
N GLN A 465 -24.84 -3.76 11.05
CA GLN A 465 -25.79 -2.82 10.44
C GLN A 465 -26.18 -3.20 9.01
N ILE A 466 -25.27 -3.82 8.25
CA ILE A 466 -25.52 -4.28 6.88
C ILE A 466 -26.44 -5.51 6.87
N LEU A 467 -26.33 -6.38 7.89
CA LEU A 467 -27.10 -7.62 8.01
C LEU A 467 -28.49 -7.45 8.64
N GLY A 468 -28.68 -6.39 9.43
CA GLY A 468 -29.95 -6.04 10.07
C GLY A 468 -30.83 -5.19 9.17
#